data_AF-A0A4Q1F6C8-F1
#
_entry.id   AF-A0A4Q1F6C8-F1
#
_cell.length_a   1.000
_cell.length_b   1.000
_cell.length_c   1.000
_cell.angle_alpha   90.00
_cell.angle_beta   90.00
_cell.angle_gamma   90.00
#
_symmetry.space_group_name_H-M   'P 1'
#
loop_
_entity.id
_entity.type
_entity.pdbx_description
1 polymer ?
#
loop_
_entity_poly.entity_id
_entity_poly.type
_entity_poly.pdbx_seq_one_letter_code
_entity_poly.pdbx_strand_id
1 'polypeptide(L)'
;MIEDLYTNPENEKGETLVINESGKGTKLSFYPEKQTLYEYMKNKDTTIVVKISPRYSRKEVTKKLKNKEFELTIEEKYNKDFLESTVRTWISKDSLSRCNYIYGVKGKIRSYYKTFKNPKKIIYISKSDFSDDNQEKVITHTGEIVYDKFKNWIKKTYFKEGVIESRIEREIDYY
;
A
#
# COMPACT_ATOMS: atom_id res chain seq x y z
N MET A 1 14.88 -18.19 -11.79
CA MET A 1 15.07 -17.21 -10.70
C MET A 1 16.18 -16.30 -11.16
N ILE A 2 16.00 -14.99 -11.10
CA ILE A 2 17.04 -14.00 -11.43
C ILE A 2 17.37 -13.30 -10.12
N GLU A 3 18.64 -13.27 -9.75
CA GLU A 3 19.14 -12.59 -8.57
C GLU A 3 19.93 -11.37 -9.02
N ASP A 4 19.68 -10.22 -8.40
CA ASP A 4 20.41 -8.98 -8.65
C ASP A 4 20.88 -8.40 -7.31
N LEU A 5 22.20 -8.29 -7.16
CA LEU A 5 22.83 -7.72 -5.98
C LEU A 5 23.14 -6.26 -6.27
N TYR A 6 22.25 -5.37 -5.82
CA TYR A 6 22.53 -3.94 -5.87
C TYR A 6 23.54 -3.57 -4.79
N THR A 7 24.69 -3.05 -5.21
CA THR A 7 25.65 -2.40 -4.31
C THR A 7 25.51 -0.90 -4.46
N ASN A 8 25.20 -0.20 -3.38
CA ASN A 8 25.05 1.25 -3.42
C ASN A 8 26.42 1.92 -3.51
N PRO A 9 26.78 2.54 -4.66
CA PRO A 9 28.09 3.15 -4.86
C PRO A 9 28.30 4.37 -3.94
N GLU A 10 27.22 4.98 -3.45
CA GLU A 10 27.29 6.13 -2.55
C GLU A 10 27.39 5.73 -1.06
N ASN A 11 27.39 4.44 -0.73
CA ASN A 11 27.51 3.96 0.65
C ASN A 11 28.32 2.66 0.80
N GLU A 12 29.59 2.68 0.37
CA GLU A 12 30.50 1.54 0.51
C GLU A 12 30.71 1.08 1.96
N LYS A 13 30.49 1.95 2.95
CA LYS A 13 30.69 1.66 4.38
C LYS A 13 29.44 1.07 5.05
N GLY A 14 28.27 1.14 4.39
CA GLY A 14 27.00 0.74 4.98
C GLY A 14 26.61 1.58 6.17
N GLU A 15 26.82 2.88 6.10
CA GLU A 15 26.45 3.83 7.15
C GLU A 15 24.96 4.16 7.09
N THR A 16 24.31 4.35 8.24
CA THR A 16 22.87 4.70 8.30
C THR A 16 22.62 6.12 7.78
N LEU A 17 23.61 7.00 7.93
CA LEU A 17 23.57 8.37 7.45
C LEU A 17 24.75 8.56 6.50
N VAL A 18 24.46 8.96 5.26
CA VAL A 18 25.49 9.40 4.32
C VAL A 18 25.33 10.89 4.12
N ILE A 19 26.42 11.63 4.35
CA ILE A 19 26.53 13.06 4.13
C ILE A 19 27.43 13.24 2.91
N ASN A 20 26.86 13.71 1.80
CA ASN A 20 27.61 13.97 0.58
C ASN A 20 27.75 15.48 0.40
N GLU A 21 28.96 16.00 0.63
CA GLU A 21 29.29 17.40 0.39
C GLU A 21 29.72 17.55 -1.07
N SER A 22 28.87 18.21 -1.86
CA SER A 22 29.23 18.61 -3.22
C SER A 22 29.29 20.13 -3.29
N GLY A 23 30.01 20.70 -4.26
CA GLY A 23 30.08 22.16 -4.46
C GLY A 23 28.73 22.87 -4.72
N LYS A 24 27.61 22.12 -4.74
CA LYS A 24 26.23 22.62 -4.83
C LYS A 24 25.44 22.47 -3.51
N GLY A 25 26.10 22.12 -2.41
CA GLY A 25 25.51 21.94 -1.08
C GLY A 25 25.61 20.51 -0.54
N THR A 26 25.19 20.35 0.72
CA THR A 26 25.20 19.09 1.46
C THR A 26 23.92 18.30 1.19
N LYS A 27 24.03 17.08 0.64
CA LYS A 27 22.92 16.12 0.55
C LYS A 27 22.99 15.12 1.70
N LEU A 28 21.89 14.99 2.42
CA LEU A 28 21.71 14.00 3.49
C LEU A 28 20.82 12.86 3.00
N SER A 29 21.22 11.62 3.28
CA SER A 29 20.39 10.43 3.03
C SER A 29 20.40 9.52 4.25
N PHE A 30 19.21 9.22 4.77
CA PHE A 30 19.03 8.61 6.11
C PHE A 30 18.90 7.08 6.13
N TYR A 31 18.88 6.40 4.97
CA TYR A 31 18.79 4.94 4.89
C TYR A 31 19.35 4.30 3.58
N PRO A 32 20.51 4.71 3.03
CA PRO A 32 21.08 3.98 1.89
C PRO A 32 21.68 2.65 2.36
N GLU A 33 21.10 1.49 2.03
CA GLU A 33 21.74 0.20 2.35
C GLU A 33 22.98 -0.01 1.47
N LYS A 34 24.08 -0.57 2.01
CA LYS A 34 25.31 -0.90 1.25
C LYS A 34 25.04 -1.92 0.15
N GLN A 35 24.29 -2.96 0.50
CA GLN A 35 23.96 -4.07 -0.36
C GLN A 35 22.50 -4.44 -0.14
N THR A 36 21.76 -4.54 -1.24
CA THR A 36 20.39 -5.03 -1.26
C THR A 36 20.32 -6.16 -2.29
N LEU A 37 19.94 -7.35 -1.85
CA LEU A 37 19.67 -8.46 -2.75
C LEU A 37 18.21 -8.39 -3.21
N TYR A 38 18.02 -8.36 -4.52
CA TYR A 38 16.74 -8.50 -5.18
C TYR A 38 16.64 -9.88 -5.80
N GLU A 39 15.61 -10.65 -5.42
CA GLU A 39 15.30 -11.90 -6.09
C GLU A 39 14.01 -11.73 -6.89
N TYR A 40 14.10 -12.04 -8.18
CA TYR A 40 12.98 -12.01 -9.11
C TYR A 40 12.59 -13.42 -9.51
N MET A 41 11.32 -13.75 -9.30
CA MET A 41 10.74 -14.98 -9.78
C MET A 41 9.45 -14.67 -10.54
N LYS A 42 9.41 -15.06 -11.81
CA LYS A 42 8.18 -15.12 -12.59
C LYS A 42 7.61 -16.53 -12.44
N ASN A 43 6.43 -16.66 -11.84
CA ASN A 43 5.68 -17.91 -11.80
C ASN A 43 4.32 -17.67 -12.46
N LYS A 44 4.17 -18.16 -13.69
CA LYS A 44 3.04 -17.84 -14.59
C LYS A 44 2.86 -16.32 -14.76
N ASP A 45 1.70 -15.78 -14.41
CA ASP A 45 1.36 -14.36 -14.48
C ASP A 45 1.75 -13.56 -13.22
N THR A 46 2.42 -14.21 -12.27
CA THR A 46 2.82 -13.59 -11.00
C THR A 46 4.27 -13.14 -11.07
N THR A 47 4.51 -11.87 -10.79
CA THR A 47 5.84 -11.31 -10.54
C THR A 47 6.10 -11.26 -9.05
N ILE A 48 7.13 -11.95 -8.59
CA ILE A 48 7.58 -11.92 -7.19
C ILE A 48 8.89 -11.16 -7.14
N VAL A 49 8.95 -10.16 -6.27
CA VAL A 49 10.14 -9.38 -5.92
C VAL A 49 10.40 -9.60 -4.45
N VAL A 50 11.58 -10.12 -4.10
CA VAL A 50 12.05 -10.23 -2.73
C VAL A 50 13.16 -9.23 -2.52
N LYS A 51 13.05 -8.39 -1.50
CA LYS A 51 14.10 -7.49 -1.03
C LYS A 51 14.60 -7.99 0.31
N ILE A 52 15.90 -8.29 0.40
CA ILE A 52 16.53 -8.75 1.64
C ILE A 52 17.50 -7.68 2.13
N SER A 53 17.39 -7.32 3.41
CA SER A 53 18.24 -6.38 4.12
C SER A 53 18.93 -7.10 5.29
N PRO A 54 20.07 -7.78 5.04
CA PRO A 54 20.70 -8.70 6.01
C PRO A 54 21.06 -8.01 7.33
N ARG A 55 21.55 -6.77 7.27
CA ARG A 55 21.94 -5.98 8.46
C ARG A 55 20.82 -5.82 9.49
N TYR A 56 19.58 -5.74 9.02
CA TYR A 56 18.41 -5.50 9.86
C TYR A 56 17.56 -6.76 10.05
N SER A 57 18.02 -7.92 9.57
CA SER A 57 17.24 -9.16 9.52
C SER A 57 15.84 -8.95 8.93
N ARG A 58 15.71 -8.01 7.98
CA ARG A 58 14.44 -7.61 7.37
C ARG A 58 14.34 -8.20 5.98
N LYS A 59 13.17 -8.73 5.67
CA LYS A 59 12.83 -9.24 4.35
C LYS A 59 11.48 -8.68 3.92
N GLU A 60 11.40 -8.14 2.71
CA GLU A 60 10.16 -7.66 2.13
C GLU A 60 9.86 -8.48 0.88
N VAL A 61 8.63 -8.98 0.77
CA VAL A 61 8.20 -9.78 -0.37
C VAL A 61 7.03 -9.09 -1.02
N THR A 62 7.17 -8.72 -2.29
CA THR A 62 6.08 -8.16 -3.09
C THR A 62 5.69 -9.15 -4.18
N LYS A 63 4.43 -9.58 -4.17
CA LYS A 63 3.84 -10.46 -5.19
C LYS A 63 2.82 -9.64 -5.97
N LYS A 64 2.97 -9.58 -7.28
CA LYS A 64 2.07 -8.84 -8.18
C LYS A 64 1.47 -9.79 -9.21
N LEU A 65 0.16 -9.75 -9.33
CA LEU A 65 -0.61 -10.42 -10.38
C LEU A 65 -1.45 -9.36 -11.09
N LYS A 66 -1.32 -9.26 -12.40
CA LYS A 66 -2.03 -8.24 -13.19
C LYS A 66 -2.55 -8.84 -14.49
N ASN A 67 -3.82 -8.59 -14.78
CA ASN A 67 -4.42 -8.88 -16.08
C ASN A 67 -5.28 -7.69 -16.54
N LYS A 68 -6.12 -7.90 -17.56
CA LYS A 68 -6.99 -6.84 -18.11
C LYS A 68 -8.13 -6.41 -17.18
N GLU A 69 -8.53 -7.27 -16.24
CA GLU A 69 -9.69 -7.06 -15.38
C GLU A 69 -9.31 -6.55 -13.99
N PHE A 70 -8.16 -6.97 -13.47
CA PHE A 70 -7.71 -6.60 -12.14
C PHE A 70 -6.19 -6.59 -11.98
N GLU A 71 -5.77 -5.94 -10.90
CA GLU A 71 -4.42 -5.95 -10.35
C GLU A 71 -4.47 -6.33 -8.86
N LEU A 72 -3.69 -7.34 -8.47
CA LEU A 72 -3.49 -7.75 -7.09
C LEU A 72 -2.02 -7.56 -6.73
N THR A 73 -1.77 -6.80 -5.67
CA THR A 73 -0.46 -6.69 -5.04
C THR A 73 -0.54 -7.21 -3.61
N ILE A 74 0.37 -8.10 -3.22
CA ILE A 74 0.57 -8.59 -1.86
C ILE A 74 1.96 -8.16 -1.42
N GLU A 75 2.05 -7.39 -0.34
CA GLU A 75 3.30 -6.94 0.26
C GLU A 75 3.41 -7.56 1.64
N GLU A 76 4.45 -8.34 1.89
CA GLU A 76 4.72 -9.01 3.15
C GLU A 76 6.02 -8.45 3.73
N LYS A 77 6.02 -8.11 5.02
CA LYS A 77 7.22 -7.68 5.74
C LYS A 77 7.55 -8.69 6.81
N TYR A 78 8.80 -9.11 6.81
CA TYR A 78 9.36 -10.06 7.75
C TYR A 78 10.50 -9.40 8.53
N ASN A 79 10.57 -9.74 9.81
CA ASN A 79 11.65 -9.36 10.71
C ASN A 79 12.11 -10.61 11.47
N LYS A 80 13.40 -10.95 11.38
CA LYS A 80 13.96 -12.20 11.94
C LYS A 80 13.12 -13.42 11.54
N ASP A 81 12.78 -13.50 10.26
CA ASP A 81 11.93 -14.54 9.64
C ASP A 81 10.48 -14.63 10.14
N PHE A 82 10.07 -13.75 11.05
CA PHE A 82 8.69 -13.63 11.50
C PHE A 82 7.91 -12.68 10.59
N LEU A 83 6.75 -13.11 10.08
CA LEU A 83 5.84 -12.27 9.28
C LEU A 83 5.20 -11.21 10.19
N GLU A 84 5.62 -9.96 10.08
CA GLU A 84 5.11 -8.84 10.88
C GLU A 84 3.83 -8.25 10.30
N SER A 85 3.76 -8.11 8.98
CA SER A 85 2.60 -7.51 8.33
C SER A 85 2.40 -7.97 6.90
N THR A 86 1.14 -7.93 6.46
CA THR A 86 0.74 -8.19 5.09
C THR A 86 -0.22 -7.10 4.63
N VAL A 87 0.09 -6.46 3.51
CA VAL A 87 -0.82 -5.56 2.80
C VAL A 87 -1.26 -6.23 1.51
N ARG A 88 -2.57 -6.31 1.29
CA ARG A 88 -3.17 -6.79 0.04
C ARG A 88 -3.93 -5.66 -0.60
N THR A 89 -3.58 -5.31 -1.82
CA THR A 89 -4.27 -4.29 -2.61
C THR A 89 -4.84 -4.95 -3.84
N TRP A 90 -6.16 -4.88 -3.99
CA TRP A 90 -6.90 -5.35 -5.15
C TRP A 90 -7.52 -4.15 -5.87
N ILE A 91 -7.21 -4.00 -7.14
CA ILE A 91 -7.75 -2.95 -8.00
C ILE A 91 -8.48 -3.65 -9.13
N SER A 92 -9.75 -3.31 -9.33
CA SER A 92 -10.50 -3.62 -10.54
C SER A 92 -11.04 -2.31 -11.14
N LYS A 93 -11.67 -2.40 -12.31
CA LYS A 93 -12.13 -1.24 -13.10
C LYS A 93 -12.69 -0.09 -12.25
N ASP A 94 -13.72 -0.38 -11.44
CA ASP A 94 -14.44 0.63 -10.65
C ASP A 94 -14.33 0.34 -9.14
N SER A 95 -13.36 -0.44 -8.69
CA SER A 95 -13.26 -0.80 -7.27
C SER A 95 -11.83 -0.95 -6.80
N LEU A 96 -11.60 -0.52 -5.56
CA LEU A 96 -10.34 -0.65 -4.84
C LEU A 96 -10.64 -1.34 -3.51
N SER A 97 -9.94 -2.42 -3.23
CA SER A 97 -9.93 -3.06 -1.92
C SER A 97 -8.51 -3.09 -1.38
N ARG A 98 -8.31 -2.72 -0.12
CA ARG A 98 -7.03 -2.75 0.55
C ARG A 98 -7.20 -3.36 1.93
N CYS A 99 -6.43 -4.40 2.23
CA CYS A 99 -6.42 -5.06 3.53
C CYS A 99 -5.00 -5.01 4.09
N ASN A 100 -4.82 -4.37 5.24
CA ASN A 100 -3.60 -4.39 6.03
C ASN A 100 -3.83 -5.29 7.23
N TYR A 101 -2.92 -6.25 7.45
CA TYR A 101 -2.88 -7.13 8.60
C TYR A 101 -1.55 -6.96 9.31
N ILE A 102 -1.60 -6.85 10.64
CA ILE A 102 -0.43 -6.85 11.51
C ILE A 102 -0.52 -8.10 12.39
N TYR A 103 0.57 -8.84 12.45
CA TYR A 103 0.65 -10.10 13.15
C TYR A 103 1.41 -9.95 14.47
N GLY A 104 0.97 -10.70 15.47
CA GLY A 104 1.62 -10.85 16.76
C GLY A 104 2.37 -12.16 16.85
N VAL A 105 3.05 -12.35 17.98
CA VAL A 105 3.75 -13.59 18.31
C VAL A 105 2.82 -14.79 18.06
N LYS A 106 3.33 -15.82 17.35
CA LYS A 106 2.60 -17.01 16.86
C LYS A 106 1.74 -16.82 15.60
N GLY A 107 1.90 -15.71 14.85
CA GLY A 107 1.27 -15.52 13.54
C GLY A 107 -0.23 -15.22 13.59
N LYS A 108 -0.76 -14.90 14.78
CA LYS A 108 -2.15 -14.44 14.94
C LYS A 108 -2.26 -12.97 14.53
N ILE A 109 -3.34 -12.59 13.86
CA ILE A 109 -3.62 -11.20 13.53
C ILE A 109 -3.92 -10.44 14.83
N ARG A 110 -3.13 -9.40 15.12
CA ARG A 110 -3.31 -8.48 16.25
C ARG A 110 -4.21 -7.32 15.87
N SER A 111 -3.99 -6.78 14.68
CA SER A 111 -4.77 -5.67 14.16
C SER A 111 -4.93 -5.76 12.65
N TYR A 112 -5.99 -5.16 12.14
CA TYR A 112 -6.22 -5.04 10.73
C TYR A 112 -7.00 -3.78 10.38
N TYR A 113 -6.78 -3.33 9.15
CA TYR A 113 -7.47 -2.23 8.51
C TYR A 113 -7.87 -2.69 7.11
N LYS A 114 -9.17 -2.70 6.83
CA LYS A 114 -9.71 -3.06 5.53
C LYS A 114 -10.45 -1.86 4.97
N THR A 115 -10.21 -1.54 3.71
CA THR A 115 -10.92 -0.48 3.01
C THR A 115 -11.41 -1.03 1.69
N PHE A 116 -12.69 -0.85 1.41
CA PHE A 116 -13.27 -1.11 0.10
C PHE A 116 -13.87 0.18 -0.41
N LYS A 117 -13.63 0.51 -1.68
CA LYS A 117 -14.15 1.70 -2.34
C LYS A 117 -14.65 1.35 -3.72
N ASN A 118 -15.85 1.78 -4.04
CA ASN A 118 -16.38 1.87 -5.39
C ASN A 118 -17.14 3.21 -5.55
N PRO A 119 -17.68 3.53 -6.74
CA PRO A 119 -18.42 4.77 -6.96
C PRO A 119 -19.58 5.02 -5.99
N LYS A 120 -20.22 3.96 -5.48
CA LYS A 120 -21.43 4.03 -4.65
C LYS A 120 -21.17 3.93 -3.16
N LYS A 121 -20.01 3.41 -2.73
CA LYS A 121 -19.78 3.04 -1.34
C LYS A 121 -18.30 3.03 -1.00
N ILE A 122 -17.99 3.53 0.19
CA ILE A 122 -16.70 3.37 0.86
C ILE A 122 -16.96 2.63 2.18
N ILE A 123 -16.30 1.50 2.40
CA ILE A 123 -16.37 0.74 3.63
C ILE A 123 -14.98 0.76 4.25
N TYR A 124 -14.91 1.11 5.51
CA TYR A 124 -13.71 1.01 6.33
C TYR A 124 -14.00 0.09 7.52
N ILE A 125 -13.16 -0.92 7.71
CA ILE A 125 -13.24 -1.86 8.83
C ILE A 125 -11.91 -1.84 9.54
N SER A 126 -11.90 -1.64 10.84
CA SER A 126 -10.67 -1.73 11.63
C SER A 126 -10.89 -2.46 12.93
N LYS A 127 -9.92 -3.27 13.32
CA LYS A 127 -9.83 -3.83 14.66
C LYS A 127 -8.38 -3.76 15.12
N SER A 128 -8.18 -3.42 16.37
CA SER A 128 -6.86 -3.31 16.96
C SER A 128 -6.89 -3.79 18.39
N ASP A 129 -5.94 -4.65 18.77
CA ASP A 129 -5.71 -5.04 20.15
C ASP A 129 -4.84 -4.02 20.93
N PHE A 130 -4.40 -2.94 20.25
CA PHE A 130 -3.69 -1.81 20.87
C PHE A 130 -4.63 -0.75 21.44
N SER A 131 -5.92 -0.80 21.12
CA SER A 131 -6.93 0.10 21.70
C SER A 131 -7.70 -0.61 22.81
N ASP A 132 -8.06 0.12 23.87
CA ASP A 132 -8.88 -0.38 24.99
C ASP A 132 -10.18 -1.03 24.51
N ASP A 133 -10.71 -0.51 23.42
CA ASP A 133 -11.87 -1.04 22.70
C ASP A 133 -11.41 -1.99 21.58
N ASN A 134 -11.08 -3.24 21.95
CA ASN A 134 -10.70 -4.35 21.05
C ASN A 134 -11.89 -4.90 20.25
N GLN A 135 -12.77 -4.01 19.79
CA GLN A 135 -13.93 -4.33 18.98
C GLN A 135 -13.69 -3.96 17.52
N GLU A 136 -14.36 -4.68 16.62
CA GLU A 136 -14.34 -4.32 15.21
C GLU A 136 -15.21 -3.08 14.98
N LYS A 137 -14.62 -2.06 14.35
CA LYS A 137 -15.31 -0.83 13.96
C LYS A 137 -15.56 -0.87 12.48
N VAL A 138 -16.81 -0.62 12.09
CA VAL A 138 -17.24 -0.54 10.69
C VAL A 138 -17.77 0.85 10.42
N ILE A 139 -17.17 1.55 9.47
CA ILE A 139 -17.62 2.85 8.98
C ILE A 139 -18.01 2.69 7.52
N THR A 140 -19.21 3.11 7.18
CA THR A 140 -19.72 3.07 5.82
C THR A 140 -20.08 4.48 5.37
N HIS A 141 -19.56 4.85 4.21
CA HIS A 141 -20.02 6.02 3.48
C HIS A 141 -20.73 5.58 2.21
N THR A 142 -21.88 6.19 1.92
CA THR A 142 -22.60 6.00 0.66
C THR A 142 -22.28 7.16 -0.26
N GLY A 143 -22.09 6.89 -1.55
CA GLY A 143 -21.76 7.86 -2.57
C GLY A 143 -22.89 7.95 -3.61
N GLU A 144 -23.31 9.16 -3.91
CA GLU A 144 -24.17 9.47 -5.05
C GLU A 144 -23.38 10.24 -6.10
N ILE A 145 -23.53 9.87 -7.36
CA ILE A 145 -22.86 10.52 -8.49
C ILE A 145 -23.90 10.97 -9.49
N VAL A 146 -23.91 12.27 -9.79
CA VAL A 146 -24.72 12.85 -10.87
C VAL A 146 -23.83 13.01 -12.08
N TYR A 147 -24.37 12.68 -13.25
CA TYR A 147 -23.69 12.79 -14.54
C TYR A 147 -24.41 13.80 -15.42
N ASP A 148 -23.67 14.43 -16.33
CA ASP A 148 -24.26 15.25 -17.39
C ASP A 148 -24.72 14.43 -18.60
N LYS A 149 -25.17 15.13 -19.64
CA LYS A 149 -25.65 14.54 -20.91
C LYS A 149 -24.60 13.70 -21.64
N PHE A 150 -23.31 13.87 -21.36
CA PHE A 150 -22.21 13.11 -21.96
C PHE A 150 -21.63 12.03 -21.05
N LYS A 151 -22.29 11.74 -19.92
CA LYS A 151 -21.85 10.76 -18.89
C LYS A 151 -20.55 11.15 -18.19
N ASN A 152 -20.21 12.44 -18.17
CA ASN A 152 -19.17 12.94 -17.28
C ASN A 152 -19.79 13.17 -15.90
N TRP A 153 -19.14 12.72 -14.82
CA TRP A 153 -19.64 13.03 -13.47
C TRP A 153 -19.59 14.54 -13.26
N ILE A 154 -20.59 15.17 -12.67
CA ILE A 154 -20.60 16.63 -12.39
C ILE A 154 -20.76 16.92 -10.90
N LYS A 155 -21.27 15.93 -10.14
CA LYS A 155 -21.44 16.03 -8.70
C LYS A 155 -21.20 14.68 -8.05
N LYS A 156 -20.50 14.70 -6.91
CA LYS A 156 -20.35 13.57 -6.00
C LYS A 156 -20.77 14.00 -4.60
N THR A 157 -21.69 13.27 -3.99
CA THR A 157 -22.11 13.49 -2.61
C THR A 157 -21.79 12.25 -1.79
N TYR A 158 -21.09 12.42 -0.67
CA TYR A 158 -20.77 11.34 0.26
C TYR A 158 -21.55 11.53 1.56
N PHE A 159 -22.17 10.44 2.01
CA PHE A 159 -23.02 10.40 3.19
C PHE A 159 -22.46 9.43 4.21
N LYS A 160 -22.54 9.79 5.49
CA LYS A 160 -22.32 8.89 6.63
C LYS A 160 -23.55 8.97 7.52
N GLU A 161 -24.17 7.82 7.81
CA GLU A 161 -25.36 7.76 8.69
C GLU A 161 -26.49 8.71 8.26
N GLY A 162 -26.65 8.91 6.94
CA GLY A 162 -27.65 9.81 6.37
C GLY A 162 -27.26 11.30 6.34
N VAL A 163 -26.14 11.68 6.96
CA VAL A 163 -25.61 13.05 6.96
C VAL A 163 -24.62 13.23 5.82
N ILE A 164 -24.70 14.36 5.11
CA ILE A 164 -23.73 14.71 4.07
C ILE A 164 -22.40 15.06 4.75
N GLU A 165 -21.35 14.30 4.47
CA GLU A 165 -19.99 14.62 4.93
C GLU A 165 -19.21 15.43 3.91
N SER A 166 -19.44 15.19 2.62
CA SER A 166 -18.70 15.86 1.56
C SER A 166 -19.53 15.98 0.29
N ARG A 167 -19.35 17.10 -0.41
CA ARG A 167 -19.94 17.37 -1.71
C ARG A 167 -18.87 17.98 -2.60
N ILE A 168 -18.66 17.38 -3.77
CA ILE A 168 -17.72 17.85 -4.79
C ILE A 168 -18.50 18.07 -6.07
N GLU A 169 -18.42 19.27 -6.63
CA GLU A 169 -19.08 19.66 -7.87
C GLU A 169 -18.02 20.17 -8.87
N ARG A 170 -18.26 19.96 -10.17
CA ARG A 170 -17.44 20.52 -11.24
C ARG A 170 -18.31 20.98 -12.40
N GLU A 171 -17.86 22.03 -13.05
CA GLU A 171 -18.41 22.52 -14.31
C GLU A 171 -17.53 22.02 -15.46
N ILE A 172 -18.15 21.69 -16.60
CA ILE A 172 -17.45 21.16 -17.78
C ILE A 172 -17.92 21.96 -18.99
N ASP A 173 -16.99 22.69 -19.59
CA ASP A 173 -17.23 23.42 -20.83
C ASP A 173 -17.07 22.49 -22.04
N TYR A 174 -18.01 22.60 -22.97
CA TYR A 174 -18.04 21.84 -24.21
C TYR A 174 -17.84 22.79 -25.39
N TYR A 175 -16.78 22.57 -26.16
CA TYR A 175 -16.47 23.29 -27.41
C TYR A 175 -16.82 22.44 -28.63
#